data_AF-A0A348NWP6-F1
#
_entry.id   AF-A0A348NWP6-F1
#
_cell.length_a   1.000
_cell.length_b   1.000
_cell.length_c   1.000
_cell.angle_alpha   90.00
_cell.angle_beta   90.00
_cell.angle_gamma   90.00
#
_symmetry.space_group_name_H-M   'P 1'
#
loop_
_entity.id
_entity.type
_entity.pdbx_description
1 polymer ?
#
loop_
_entity_poly.entity_id
_entity_poly.type
_entity_poly.pdbx_seq_one_letter_code
_entity_poly.pdbx_strand_id
1 'polypeptide(L)'
;MNTKEKYISLSDAASELSVSSATVQNWIRAGIILKKDEGILYSSVRSVKRNIETGVLNKLNLRANKTYLNNKTYPHELLAAGVELQSDDIRFQADKTDGLKSKQGSFYTPDNLIEDIIEDYRQDMKGTVCDPCCGTGRFLKYILGTGIDVKICGYDTDKNAVKIAKKELDRFNGEKIDLRHYNSLLNPEKEKFDFIFTNPPWGARYANNHKRKLREIYHTATTGDTLEYFLIYGLTALKSGGILSYILPESFLYVKKFACIRKRIAERTTIIKIKPLGRVFSKVFSAVIRIDIKKTLPERSHMIEACGQKISQAIFLEDIDQTFNITITENDRETISKIYNRPHITLKNNAEWSMGIVTGDNKRFVSNEISEKYHVEVITGKNIRQFNLTGNKKYMSDDFSLFQQVAKNNLFSAKEKLFYKFVSDRLVFAYDADGIYSINSANILIPKLKGYTIKSVMSILNSDFINFIYQKKFKSLKVLRTNLEKLPFPKNPDKKIIYLIDEKTSRIINDDGSVSVIRQEIENLIRKLFGEIK
;
A
#
# COMPACT_ATOMS: atom_id res chain seq x y z
N MET A 1 -39.22 6.99 -43.06
CA MET A 1 -37.87 6.77 -43.63
C MET A 1 -37.06 5.94 -42.64
N ASN A 2 -36.73 4.70 -42.97
CA ASN A 2 -35.93 3.80 -42.14
C ASN A 2 -34.53 4.38 -41.93
N THR A 3 -34.25 4.90 -40.74
CA THR A 3 -32.88 5.22 -40.33
C THR A 3 -32.10 3.93 -40.21
N LYS A 4 -31.29 3.58 -41.23
CA LYS A 4 -30.36 2.45 -41.16
C LYS A 4 -29.51 2.59 -39.89
N GLU A 5 -29.53 1.56 -39.05
CA GLU A 5 -28.64 1.48 -37.88
C GLU A 5 -27.19 1.54 -38.37
N LYS A 6 -26.42 2.53 -37.89
CA LYS A 6 -25.01 2.69 -38.24
C LYS A 6 -24.15 1.89 -37.27
N TYR A 7 -23.28 1.04 -37.79
CA TYR A 7 -22.31 0.28 -37.01
C TYR A 7 -20.89 0.80 -37.25
N ILE A 8 -20.06 0.76 -36.20
CA ILE A 8 -18.67 1.19 -36.23
C ILE A 8 -17.75 0.12 -35.63
N SER A 9 -16.46 0.20 -35.98
CA SER A 9 -15.46 -0.72 -35.47
C SER A 9 -15.11 -0.46 -34.00
N LEU A 10 -14.44 -1.41 -33.37
CA LEU A 10 -13.96 -1.27 -31.99
C LEU A 10 -12.94 -0.13 -31.83
N SER A 11 -12.09 0.11 -32.83
CA SER A 11 -11.14 1.23 -32.84
C SER A 11 -11.87 2.57 -32.99
N ASP A 12 -12.88 2.64 -33.84
CA ASP A 12 -13.65 3.87 -34.04
C ASP A 12 -14.47 4.23 -32.80
N ALA A 13 -15.07 3.22 -32.15
CA ALA A 13 -15.81 3.44 -30.90
C ALA A 13 -14.87 3.90 -29.78
N ALA A 14 -13.65 3.38 -29.73
CA ALA A 14 -12.63 3.78 -28.77
C ALA A 14 -12.16 5.22 -29.00
N SER A 15 -11.97 5.60 -30.26
CA SER A 15 -11.64 6.96 -30.69
C SER A 15 -12.76 7.95 -30.31
N GLU A 16 -14.01 7.62 -30.67
CA GLU A 16 -15.19 8.48 -30.43
C GLU A 16 -15.40 8.79 -28.95
N LEU A 17 -15.11 7.81 -28.08
CA LEU A 17 -15.22 7.91 -26.62
C LEU A 17 -13.91 8.36 -25.94
N SER A 18 -12.82 8.52 -26.69
CA SER A 18 -11.48 8.85 -26.16
C SER A 18 -10.98 7.90 -25.06
N VAL A 19 -11.24 6.60 -25.23
CA VAL A 19 -10.82 5.52 -24.32
C VAL A 19 -10.04 4.44 -25.07
N SER A 20 -9.45 3.48 -24.35
CA SER A 20 -8.80 2.33 -24.99
C SER A 20 -9.82 1.35 -25.59
N SER A 21 -9.46 0.61 -26.63
CA SER A 21 -10.30 -0.47 -27.17
C SER A 21 -10.66 -1.53 -26.12
N ALA A 22 -9.77 -1.77 -25.14
CA ALA A 22 -10.05 -2.64 -24.00
C ALA A 22 -11.17 -2.08 -23.09
N THR A 23 -11.27 -0.76 -22.95
CA THR A 23 -12.37 -0.09 -22.22
C THR A 23 -13.69 -0.30 -22.94
N VAL A 24 -13.72 -0.10 -24.26
CA VAL A 24 -14.93 -0.34 -25.08
C VAL A 24 -15.36 -1.80 -25.01
N GLN A 25 -14.42 -2.76 -25.08
CA GLN A 25 -14.75 -4.19 -24.90
C GLN A 25 -15.35 -4.48 -23.52
N ASN A 26 -14.82 -3.87 -22.46
CA ASN A 26 -15.38 -4.03 -21.13
C ASN A 26 -16.79 -3.42 -21.01
N TRP A 27 -17.05 -2.31 -21.70
CA TRP A 27 -18.39 -1.69 -21.75
C TRP A 27 -19.38 -2.48 -22.59
N ILE A 28 -18.93 -3.17 -23.64
CA ILE A 28 -19.74 -4.15 -24.36
C ILE A 28 -20.10 -5.32 -23.45
N ARG A 29 -19.12 -5.90 -22.73
CA ARG A 29 -19.35 -7.00 -21.77
C ARG A 29 -20.27 -6.60 -20.60
N ALA A 30 -20.24 -5.33 -20.21
CA ALA A 30 -21.08 -4.78 -19.17
C ALA A 30 -22.48 -4.37 -19.66
N GLY A 31 -22.79 -4.53 -20.95
CA GLY A 31 -24.09 -4.16 -21.54
C GLY A 31 -24.30 -2.65 -21.67
N ILE A 32 -23.25 -1.84 -21.50
CA ILE A 32 -23.29 -0.38 -21.59
C ILE A 32 -23.24 0.09 -23.04
N ILE A 33 -22.48 -0.63 -23.88
CA ILE A 33 -22.40 -0.42 -25.33
C ILE A 33 -22.99 -1.64 -26.04
N LEU A 34 -23.96 -1.40 -26.92
CA LEU A 34 -24.59 -2.46 -27.70
C LEU A 34 -23.72 -2.84 -28.89
N LYS A 35 -23.44 -4.13 -29.02
CA LYS A 35 -22.76 -4.75 -30.15
C LYS A 35 -23.67 -5.82 -30.76
N LYS A 36 -23.82 -5.82 -32.09
CA LYS A 36 -24.43 -6.91 -32.87
C LYS A 36 -23.37 -7.52 -33.80
N ASP A 37 -23.74 -8.53 -34.56
CA ASP A 37 -22.81 -9.24 -35.47
C ASP A 37 -22.18 -8.30 -36.51
N GLU A 38 -22.94 -7.27 -36.94
CA GLU A 38 -22.56 -6.26 -37.92
C GLU A 38 -21.57 -5.20 -37.37
N GLY A 39 -21.39 -5.13 -36.05
CA GLY A 39 -20.47 -4.18 -35.39
C GLY A 39 -21.04 -3.50 -34.14
N ILE A 40 -20.40 -2.43 -33.69
CA ILE A 40 -20.84 -1.67 -32.51
C ILE A 40 -21.86 -0.61 -32.95
N LEU A 41 -23.04 -0.60 -32.32
CA LEU A 41 -24.10 0.32 -32.68
C LEU A 41 -23.70 1.78 -32.33
N TYR A 42 -23.60 2.64 -33.34
CA TYR A 42 -23.10 4.01 -33.19
C TYR A 42 -23.98 4.87 -32.27
N SER A 43 -25.30 4.68 -32.29
CA SER A 43 -26.23 5.39 -31.41
C SER A 43 -26.00 5.05 -29.93
N SER A 44 -25.64 3.80 -29.62
CA SER A 44 -25.27 3.37 -28.27
C SER A 44 -23.97 4.04 -27.80
N VAL A 45 -22.96 4.14 -28.68
CA VAL A 45 -21.70 4.87 -28.40
C VAL A 45 -21.96 6.36 -28.14
N ARG A 46 -22.81 7.00 -28.94
CA ARG A 46 -23.23 8.41 -28.75
C ARG A 46 -24.00 8.62 -27.44
N SER A 47 -24.87 7.68 -27.06
CA SER A 47 -25.58 7.74 -25.77
C SER A 47 -24.61 7.68 -24.59
N VAL A 48 -23.63 6.77 -24.64
CA VAL A 48 -22.58 6.67 -23.62
C VAL A 48 -21.74 7.93 -23.57
N LYS A 49 -21.35 8.50 -24.73
CA LYS A 49 -20.62 9.76 -24.82
C LYS A 49 -21.39 10.91 -24.14
N ARG A 50 -22.68 11.04 -24.45
CA ARG A 50 -23.56 12.06 -23.85
C ARG A 50 -23.69 11.86 -22.34
N ASN A 51 -23.85 10.63 -21.87
CA ASN A 51 -23.93 10.32 -20.43
C ASN A 51 -22.62 10.58 -19.66
N ILE A 52 -21.47 10.50 -20.35
CA ILE A 52 -20.16 10.91 -19.82
C ILE A 52 -20.10 12.44 -19.73
N GLU A 53 -20.53 13.14 -20.77
CA GLU A 53 -20.53 14.61 -20.84
C GLU A 53 -21.49 15.26 -19.82
N THR A 54 -22.64 14.63 -19.54
CA THR A 54 -23.66 15.15 -18.60
C THR A 54 -23.48 14.69 -17.16
N GLY A 55 -22.50 13.83 -16.87
CA GLY A 55 -22.21 13.37 -15.49
C GLY A 55 -23.21 12.35 -14.91
N VAL A 56 -24.17 11.86 -15.70
CA VAL A 56 -25.19 10.88 -15.25
C VAL A 56 -24.56 9.53 -14.86
N LEU A 57 -23.40 9.17 -15.43
CA LEU A 57 -22.64 7.94 -15.12
C LEU A 57 -21.41 8.19 -14.22
N ASN A 58 -21.61 8.80 -13.05
CA ASN A 58 -20.55 9.11 -12.08
C ASN A 58 -19.67 7.92 -11.61
N LYS A 59 -20.09 6.66 -11.80
CA LYS A 59 -19.27 5.46 -11.47
C LYS A 59 -18.22 5.08 -12.52
N LEU A 60 -18.38 5.51 -13.77
CA LEU A 60 -17.41 5.21 -14.84
C LEU A 60 -16.25 6.20 -14.91
N ASN A 61 -16.44 7.41 -14.37
CA ASN A 61 -15.40 8.45 -14.30
C ASN A 61 -14.18 8.05 -13.44
N LEU A 62 -14.32 7.10 -12.50
CA LEU A 62 -13.21 6.67 -11.64
C LEU A 62 -12.28 5.60 -12.26
N ARG A 63 -12.70 4.93 -13.35
CA ARG A 63 -11.86 3.91 -14.04
C ARG A 63 -11.57 4.22 -15.51
N ALA A 64 -12.40 5.00 -16.21
CA ALA A 64 -12.29 5.13 -17.66
C ALA A 64 -11.59 6.41 -18.18
N ASN A 65 -11.55 7.50 -17.42
CA ASN A 65 -11.11 8.80 -17.95
C ASN A 65 -9.78 9.30 -17.38
N LYS A 66 -8.69 8.53 -17.58
CA LYS A 66 -7.31 9.07 -17.45
C LYS A 66 -6.88 9.91 -18.67
N THR A 67 -7.67 9.95 -19.74
CA THR A 67 -7.39 10.72 -20.96
C THR A 67 -8.34 11.90 -21.12
N TYR A 68 -9.60 11.82 -20.66
CA TYR A 68 -10.57 12.93 -20.76
C TYR A 68 -10.32 14.07 -19.76
N LEU A 69 -9.56 13.83 -18.69
CA LEU A 69 -9.10 14.88 -17.77
C LEU A 69 -8.05 15.83 -18.39
N ASN A 70 -7.66 15.63 -19.65
CA ASN A 70 -6.78 16.55 -20.36
C ASN A 70 -7.49 17.79 -20.92
N ASN A 71 -8.84 17.90 -20.86
CA ASN A 71 -9.54 19.11 -21.32
C ASN A 71 -10.79 19.39 -20.45
N LYS A 72 -10.73 20.47 -19.64
CA LYS A 72 -11.80 21.11 -18.82
C LYS A 72 -12.17 20.36 -17.51
N THR A 73 -12.23 20.94 -16.30
CA THR A 73 -12.14 22.32 -15.78
C THR A 73 -11.65 22.28 -14.32
N TYR A 74 -10.97 23.34 -13.89
CA TYR A 74 -10.54 23.70 -12.53
C TYR A 74 -11.72 23.84 -11.53
N PRO A 75 -11.51 23.77 -10.21
CA PRO A 75 -12.44 24.33 -9.24
C PRO A 75 -12.44 25.85 -9.39
N HIS A 76 -13.56 26.39 -9.86
CA HIS A 76 -13.79 27.81 -10.12
C HIS A 76 -13.94 28.66 -8.83
N GLU A 77 -13.55 28.12 -7.66
CA GLU A 77 -13.72 28.77 -6.35
C GLU A 77 -12.47 29.50 -5.84
N LEU A 78 -11.27 29.27 -6.43
CA LEU A 78 -10.05 30.03 -6.10
C LEU A 78 -9.82 31.26 -7.00
N LEU A 79 -10.43 31.28 -8.20
CA LEU A 79 -10.33 32.40 -9.14
C LEU A 79 -11.40 33.48 -8.90
N ALA A 80 -12.48 33.15 -8.18
CA ALA A 80 -13.57 34.08 -7.86
C ALA A 80 -13.21 35.08 -6.73
N ALA A 81 -12.04 34.94 -6.11
CA ALA A 81 -11.61 35.77 -4.98
C ALA A 81 -10.55 36.85 -5.31
N GLY A 82 -10.19 37.06 -6.58
CA GLY A 82 -9.24 38.11 -6.96
C GLY A 82 -7.84 37.97 -6.35
N VAL A 83 -7.45 36.75 -5.92
CA VAL A 83 -6.12 36.49 -5.39
C VAL A 83 -5.16 36.28 -6.56
N GLU A 84 -4.28 37.25 -6.82
CA GLU A 84 -3.10 37.02 -7.66
C GLU A 84 -2.33 35.83 -7.10
N LEU A 85 -2.30 34.70 -7.82
CA LEU A 85 -1.42 33.58 -7.47
C LEU A 85 0.02 34.04 -7.72
N GLN A 86 0.73 34.38 -6.63
CA GLN A 86 2.01 35.10 -6.58
C GLN A 86 3.27 34.28 -6.97
N SER A 87 3.18 33.00 -7.39
CA SER A 87 4.37 32.28 -7.87
C SER A 87 4.11 31.33 -9.04
N ASP A 88 5.07 31.26 -9.97
CA ASP A 88 5.04 30.38 -11.14
C ASP A 88 5.03 28.89 -10.74
N ASP A 89 5.61 28.56 -9.58
CA ASP A 89 5.54 27.22 -8.98
C ASP A 89 4.09 26.81 -8.69
N ILE A 90 3.32 27.65 -7.99
CA ILE A 90 1.92 27.33 -7.65
C ILE A 90 1.07 27.15 -8.92
N ARG A 91 1.28 27.98 -9.95
CA ARG A 91 0.59 27.85 -11.24
C ARG A 91 0.95 26.54 -11.95
N PHE A 92 2.24 26.22 -12.02
CA PHE A 92 2.71 24.97 -12.63
C PHE A 92 2.19 23.72 -11.90
N GLN A 93 2.11 23.77 -10.58
CA GLN A 93 1.51 22.72 -9.78
C GLN A 93 0.01 22.57 -10.06
N ALA A 94 -0.72 23.67 -10.23
CA ALA A 94 -2.14 23.67 -10.57
C ALA A 94 -2.40 23.11 -11.99
N ASP A 95 -1.51 23.39 -12.95
CA ASP A 95 -1.66 23.04 -14.36
C ASP A 95 -1.39 21.55 -14.67
N LYS A 96 -0.63 20.84 -13.83
CA LYS A 96 -0.44 19.39 -14.00
C LYS A 96 -1.68 18.61 -13.54
N THR A 97 -2.34 17.92 -14.48
CA THR A 97 -3.49 17.05 -14.18
C THR A 97 -3.11 15.94 -13.21
N ASP A 98 -4.04 15.55 -12.34
CA ASP A 98 -3.81 14.54 -11.30
C ASP A 98 -3.43 13.16 -11.88
N GLY A 99 -3.90 12.86 -13.09
CA GLY A 99 -3.52 11.66 -13.84
C GLY A 99 -2.06 11.63 -14.29
N LEU A 100 -1.49 12.80 -14.63
CA LEU A 100 -0.08 12.94 -15.01
C LEU A 100 0.82 12.85 -13.77
N LYS A 101 0.48 13.52 -12.67
CA LYS A 101 1.20 13.43 -11.38
C LYS A 101 1.30 11.99 -10.88
N SER A 102 0.18 11.26 -10.91
CA SER A 102 0.14 9.83 -10.52
C SER A 102 0.92 8.92 -11.47
N LYS A 103 1.00 9.22 -12.78
CA LYS A 103 1.79 8.43 -13.75
C LYS A 103 3.29 8.69 -13.63
N GLN A 104 3.67 9.92 -13.31
CA GLN A 104 5.07 10.35 -13.15
C GLN A 104 5.58 10.13 -11.72
N GLY A 105 4.68 9.91 -10.74
CA GLY A 105 5.05 9.80 -9.33
C GLY A 105 5.50 11.11 -8.70
N SER A 106 5.24 12.25 -9.34
CA SER A 106 5.74 13.58 -8.96
C SER A 106 4.75 14.30 -8.05
N PHE A 107 5.09 14.40 -6.77
CA PHE A 107 4.36 15.18 -5.76
C PHE A 107 5.28 16.24 -5.18
N TYR A 108 4.80 17.49 -5.11
CA TYR A 108 5.59 18.59 -4.58
C TYR A 108 5.64 18.53 -3.06
N THR A 109 6.85 18.63 -2.52
CA THR A 109 7.10 18.55 -1.07
C THR A 109 6.57 19.81 -0.37
N PRO A 110 5.72 19.66 0.66
CA PRO A 110 5.26 20.78 1.48
C PRO A 110 6.41 21.47 2.22
N ASP A 111 6.30 22.78 2.45
CA ASP A 111 7.38 23.60 3.01
C ASP A 111 7.83 23.17 4.40
N ASN A 112 6.88 22.85 5.28
CA ASN A 112 7.19 22.36 6.62
C ASN A 112 8.03 21.07 6.63
N LEU A 113 7.93 20.22 5.60
CA LEU A 113 8.79 19.03 5.47
C LEU A 113 10.19 19.38 4.99
N ILE A 114 10.31 20.38 4.11
CA ILE A 114 11.60 20.87 3.61
C ILE A 114 12.37 21.54 4.74
N GLU A 115 11.71 22.43 5.48
CA GLU A 115 12.25 23.12 6.65
C GLU A 115 12.73 22.11 7.71
N ASP A 116 11.93 21.09 8.03
CA ASP A 116 12.30 20.02 8.97
C ASP A 116 13.59 19.28 8.57
N ILE A 117 13.82 19.05 7.28
CA ILE A 117 15.04 18.41 6.77
C ILE A 117 16.24 19.35 6.89
N ILE A 118 16.06 20.60 6.50
CA ILE A 118 17.16 21.56 6.44
C ILE A 118 17.60 21.96 7.84
N GLU A 119 16.68 22.21 8.77
CA GLU A 119 17.01 22.60 10.15
C GLU A 119 17.76 21.49 10.89
N ASP A 120 17.39 20.22 10.67
CA ASP A 120 18.09 19.07 11.26
C ASP A 120 19.58 18.99 10.89
N TYR A 121 19.97 19.53 9.73
CA TYR A 121 21.33 19.45 9.21
C TYR A 121 21.99 20.82 9.04
N ARG A 122 21.34 21.91 9.46
CA ARG A 122 21.75 23.29 9.17
C ARG A 122 23.20 23.58 9.58
N GLN A 123 23.60 23.09 10.76
CA GLN A 123 24.93 23.32 11.32
C GLN A 123 26.02 22.45 10.70
N ASP A 124 25.66 21.28 10.16
CA ASP A 124 26.60 20.33 9.57
C ASP A 124 26.76 20.53 8.06
N MET A 125 25.85 21.27 7.44
CA MET A 125 25.74 21.39 5.98
C MET A 125 26.91 22.19 5.39
N LYS A 126 27.70 21.51 4.56
CA LYS A 126 28.87 22.07 3.88
C LYS A 126 29.18 21.29 2.61
N GLY A 127 30.00 21.88 1.73
CA GLY A 127 30.42 21.22 0.50
C GLY A 127 29.30 21.20 -0.55
N THR A 128 28.93 20.01 -1.03
CA THR A 128 27.94 19.85 -2.11
C THR A 128 26.62 19.25 -1.64
N VAL A 129 25.51 19.94 -1.96
CA VAL A 129 24.14 19.48 -1.70
C VAL A 129 23.42 19.24 -3.03
N CYS A 130 22.82 18.06 -3.20
CA CYS A 130 22.13 17.68 -4.44
C CYS A 130 20.67 17.29 -4.21
N ASP A 131 19.78 17.78 -5.09
CA ASP A 131 18.45 17.22 -5.27
C ASP A 131 18.34 16.59 -6.69
N PRO A 132 18.43 15.25 -6.81
CA PRO A 132 18.42 14.56 -8.10
C PRO A 132 17.03 14.45 -8.75
N CYS A 133 15.98 14.97 -8.09
CA CYS A 133 14.59 15.04 -8.57
C CYS A 133 14.00 16.41 -8.22
N CYS A 134 14.70 17.49 -8.55
CA CYS A 134 14.49 18.79 -7.94
C CYS A 134 13.15 19.45 -8.24
N GLY A 135 12.43 19.00 -9.27
CA GLY A 135 11.20 19.65 -9.73
C GLY A 135 11.43 21.14 -9.97
N THR A 136 10.64 21.96 -9.29
CA THR A 136 10.72 23.44 -9.32
C THR A 136 11.77 24.02 -8.37
N GLY A 137 12.64 23.19 -7.79
CA GLY A 137 13.80 23.61 -7.01
C GLY A 137 13.50 23.97 -5.56
N ARG A 138 12.39 23.50 -4.97
CA ARG A 138 11.93 23.91 -3.63
C ARG A 138 12.97 23.63 -2.54
N PHE A 139 13.53 22.42 -2.44
CA PHE A 139 14.61 22.11 -1.49
C PHE A 139 15.78 23.08 -1.62
N LEU A 140 16.22 23.31 -2.86
CA LEU A 140 17.38 24.13 -3.18
C LEU A 140 17.16 25.61 -2.83
N LYS A 141 15.96 26.13 -3.12
CA LYS A 141 15.54 27.49 -2.74
C LYS A 141 15.58 27.69 -1.23
N TYR A 142 15.08 26.72 -0.46
CA TYR A 142 15.10 26.79 0.99
C TYR A 142 16.53 26.74 1.56
N ILE A 143 17.38 25.85 1.05
CA ILE A 143 18.79 25.78 1.46
C ILE A 143 19.49 27.13 1.21
N LEU A 144 19.35 27.69 0.01
CA LEU A 144 19.96 28.98 -0.32
C LEU A 144 19.41 30.13 0.54
N GLY A 145 18.12 30.09 0.88
CA GLY A 145 17.49 31.07 1.78
C GLY A 145 18.05 31.09 3.20
N THR A 146 18.73 30.02 3.65
CA THR A 146 19.33 29.95 5.00
C THR A 146 20.66 30.72 5.11
N GLY A 147 21.27 31.07 3.98
CA GLY A 147 22.59 31.71 3.91
C GLY A 147 23.79 30.77 4.08
N ILE A 148 23.57 29.44 4.13
CA ILE A 148 24.66 28.45 4.22
C ILE A 148 25.50 28.47 2.94
N ASP A 149 26.82 28.47 3.09
CA ASP A 149 27.74 28.46 1.96
C ASP A 149 27.97 27.02 1.43
N VAL A 150 27.19 26.63 0.43
CA VAL A 150 27.25 25.31 -0.22
C VAL A 150 27.17 25.42 -1.74
N LYS A 151 27.77 24.44 -2.44
CA LYS A 151 27.51 24.21 -3.87
C LYS A 151 26.24 23.39 -4.02
N ILE A 152 25.31 23.89 -4.83
CA ILE A 152 24.00 23.30 -5.08
C ILE A 152 23.96 22.62 -6.45
N CYS A 153 23.42 21.40 -6.49
CA CYS A 153 23.12 20.68 -7.72
C CYS A 153 21.66 20.25 -7.77
N GLY A 154 20.97 20.45 -8.89
CA GLY A 154 19.56 20.05 -9.07
C GLY A 154 19.29 19.48 -10.45
N TYR A 155 18.64 18.31 -10.48
CA TYR A 155 18.31 17.62 -11.73
C TYR A 155 16.82 17.29 -11.78
N ASP A 156 16.19 17.53 -12.92
CA ASP A 156 14.85 16.99 -13.19
C ASP A 156 14.68 16.64 -14.67
N THR A 157 13.85 15.64 -14.94
CA THR A 157 13.47 15.22 -16.30
C THR A 157 12.39 16.09 -16.94
N ASP A 158 11.77 16.98 -16.17
CA ASP A 158 10.79 17.95 -16.66
C ASP A 158 11.46 19.30 -16.95
N LYS A 159 11.65 19.59 -18.24
CA LYS A 159 12.23 20.85 -18.71
C LYS A 159 11.54 22.10 -18.16
N ASN A 160 10.22 22.08 -17.98
CA ASN A 160 9.48 23.23 -17.47
C ASN A 160 9.71 23.41 -15.96
N ALA A 161 9.77 22.31 -15.21
CA ALA A 161 10.09 22.37 -13.79
C ALA A 161 11.50 22.97 -13.56
N VAL A 162 12.50 22.54 -14.34
CA VAL A 162 13.86 23.09 -14.27
C VAL A 162 13.91 24.56 -14.66
N LYS A 163 13.13 25.00 -15.66
CA LYS A 163 13.04 26.42 -16.02
C LYS A 163 12.52 27.27 -14.86
N ILE A 164 11.48 26.79 -14.17
CA ILE A 164 10.93 27.46 -12.98
C ILE A 164 11.98 27.47 -11.87
N ALA A 165 12.65 26.35 -11.61
CA ALA A 165 13.74 26.28 -10.64
C ALA A 165 14.82 27.33 -10.93
N LYS A 166 15.28 27.44 -12.18
CA LYS A 166 16.27 28.46 -12.57
C LYS A 166 15.79 29.88 -12.27
N LYS A 167 14.55 30.21 -12.63
CA LYS A 167 13.96 31.53 -12.36
C LYS A 167 13.86 31.82 -10.86
N GLU A 168 13.42 30.84 -10.06
CA GLU A 168 13.29 30.98 -8.61
C GLU A 168 14.65 31.12 -7.91
N LEU A 169 15.69 30.50 -8.47
CA LEU A 169 17.04 30.52 -7.93
C LEU A 169 17.93 31.65 -8.47
N ASP A 170 17.50 32.38 -9.50
CA ASP A 170 18.29 33.41 -10.22
C ASP A 170 18.76 34.56 -9.31
N ARG A 171 17.99 34.84 -8.25
CA ARG A 171 18.33 35.87 -7.24
C ARG A 171 19.47 35.48 -6.29
N PHE A 172 19.92 34.24 -6.32
CA PHE A 172 21.00 33.72 -5.48
C PHE A 172 22.28 33.61 -6.32
N ASN A 173 23.45 33.62 -5.65
CA ASN A 173 24.75 33.67 -6.32
C ASN A 173 24.95 32.51 -7.32
N GLY A 174 24.94 32.82 -8.63
CA GLY A 174 24.85 31.83 -9.70
C GLY A 174 26.05 30.89 -9.86
N GLU A 175 27.25 31.27 -9.40
CA GLU A 175 28.46 30.46 -9.58
C GLU A 175 28.44 29.13 -8.81
N LYS A 176 27.63 29.03 -7.75
CA LYS A 176 27.51 27.83 -6.90
C LYS A 176 26.29 26.98 -7.22
N ILE A 177 25.51 27.30 -8.27
CA ILE A 177 24.22 26.66 -8.58
C ILE A 177 24.29 25.94 -9.93
N ASP A 178 24.13 24.62 -9.92
CA ASP A 178 24.09 23.78 -11.12
C ASP A 178 22.71 23.12 -11.30
N LEU A 179 21.86 23.71 -12.15
CA LEU A 179 20.52 23.21 -12.46
C LEU A 179 20.43 22.69 -13.89
N ARG A 180 20.07 21.41 -14.06
CA ARG A 180 20.03 20.75 -15.38
C ARG A 180 18.72 20.01 -15.64
N HIS A 181 18.21 20.16 -16.87
CA HIS A 181 17.20 19.25 -17.41
C HIS A 181 17.90 17.94 -17.77
N TYR A 182 17.82 16.97 -16.87
CA TYR A 182 18.73 15.83 -16.83
C TYR A 182 18.07 14.63 -16.17
N ASN A 183 18.31 13.44 -16.73
CA ASN A 183 17.87 12.19 -16.12
C ASN A 183 19.02 11.60 -15.31
N SER A 184 19.02 11.91 -14.00
CA SER A 184 20.03 11.47 -13.03
C SER A 184 20.16 9.95 -12.93
N LEU A 185 19.06 9.20 -13.13
CA LEU A 185 19.13 7.74 -13.11
C LEU A 185 19.81 7.15 -14.34
N LEU A 186 19.52 7.65 -15.54
CA LEU A 186 20.09 7.16 -16.79
C LEU A 186 21.53 7.64 -17.02
N ASN A 187 21.91 8.74 -16.37
CA ASN A 187 23.21 9.35 -16.51
C ASN A 187 23.71 9.71 -15.11
N PRO A 188 24.13 8.73 -14.29
CA PRO A 188 24.60 9.02 -12.95
C PRO A 188 25.90 9.82 -12.98
N GLU A 189 25.96 10.89 -12.19
CA GLU A 189 27.15 11.74 -12.08
C GLU A 189 28.35 10.96 -11.50
N LYS A 190 29.55 11.29 -12.00
CA LYS A 190 30.81 10.75 -11.44
C LYS A 190 31.15 11.40 -10.11
N GLU A 191 30.90 12.71 -10.01
CA GLU A 191 31.09 13.48 -8.78
C GLU A 191 30.16 12.97 -7.66
N LYS A 192 30.62 13.11 -6.41
CA LYS A 192 29.89 12.67 -5.22
C LYS A 192 29.46 13.86 -4.39
N PHE A 193 28.36 13.69 -3.66
CA PHE A 193 27.71 14.75 -2.87
C PHE A 193 27.92 14.53 -1.37
N ASP A 194 28.09 15.62 -0.62
CA ASP A 194 28.11 15.58 0.85
C ASP A 194 26.68 15.37 1.40
N PHE A 195 25.69 16.01 0.77
CA PHE A 195 24.27 15.88 1.14
C PHE A 195 23.41 15.59 -0.09
N ILE A 196 22.41 14.72 0.06
CA ILE A 196 21.37 14.49 -0.94
C ILE A 196 20.00 14.56 -0.27
N PHE A 197 19.21 15.58 -0.60
CA PHE A 197 17.85 15.75 -0.10
C PHE A 197 16.87 15.71 -1.26
N THR A 198 15.90 14.80 -1.21
CA THR A 198 14.95 14.67 -2.31
C THR A 198 13.64 13.99 -1.92
N ASN A 199 12.61 14.28 -2.68
CA ASN A 199 11.39 13.48 -2.74
C ASN A 199 11.41 12.73 -4.08
N PRO A 200 12.00 11.52 -4.14
CA PRO A 200 12.11 10.78 -5.40
C PRO A 200 10.73 10.36 -5.90
N PRO A 201 10.53 10.19 -7.22
CA PRO A 201 9.25 9.77 -7.76
C PRO A 201 8.90 8.32 -7.37
N TRP A 202 7.64 8.09 -6.99
CA TRP A 202 7.20 6.76 -6.54
C TRP A 202 6.51 5.98 -7.67
N GLY A 203 7.09 4.84 -8.06
CA GLY A 203 6.46 3.93 -9.03
C GLY A 203 6.30 4.51 -10.45
N ALA A 204 7.09 5.52 -10.81
CA ALA A 204 7.09 6.10 -12.15
C ALA A 204 7.36 5.04 -13.21
N ARG A 205 6.66 5.12 -14.35
CA ARG A 205 6.81 4.13 -15.44
C ARG A 205 7.81 4.62 -16.47
N TYR A 206 8.86 3.82 -16.70
CA TYR A 206 9.79 4.01 -17.79
C TYR A 206 9.40 3.22 -19.04
N ALA A 207 9.76 3.73 -20.22
CA ALA A 207 9.72 3.01 -21.48
C ALA A 207 10.67 1.79 -21.45
N ASN A 208 10.39 0.77 -22.28
CA ASN A 208 11.11 -0.51 -22.23
C ASN A 208 12.62 -0.39 -22.50
N ASN A 209 13.03 0.52 -23.40
CA ASN A 209 14.43 0.83 -23.68
C ASN A 209 15.16 1.41 -22.45
N HIS A 210 14.53 2.32 -21.71
CA HIS A 210 15.09 2.89 -20.48
C HIS A 210 15.21 1.83 -19.39
N LYS A 211 14.23 0.93 -19.26
CA LYS A 211 14.30 -0.18 -18.30
C LYS A 211 15.52 -1.08 -18.50
N ARG A 212 15.94 -1.30 -19.75
CA ARG A 212 17.15 -2.09 -20.05
C ARG A 212 18.41 -1.38 -19.54
N LYS A 213 18.60 -0.11 -19.92
CA LYS A 213 19.73 0.71 -19.46
C LYS A 213 19.79 0.84 -17.93
N LEU A 214 18.64 1.03 -17.28
CA LEU A 214 18.59 1.11 -15.82
C LEU A 214 19.05 -0.19 -15.14
N ARG A 215 18.75 -1.36 -15.70
CA ARG A 215 19.26 -2.63 -15.16
C ARG A 215 20.76 -2.79 -15.36
N GLU A 216 21.31 -2.27 -16.44
CA GLU A 216 22.77 -2.26 -16.69
C GLU A 216 23.49 -1.35 -15.69
N ILE A 217 22.97 -0.15 -15.45
CA ILE A 217 23.53 0.83 -14.50
C ILE A 217 23.38 0.34 -13.05
N TYR A 218 22.20 -0.14 -12.69
CA TYR A 218 21.83 -0.56 -11.33
C TYR A 218 21.67 -2.08 -11.24
N HIS A 219 22.72 -2.83 -11.59
CA HIS A 219 22.72 -4.30 -11.60
C HIS A 219 22.34 -4.96 -10.26
N THR A 220 22.46 -4.24 -9.14
CA THR A 220 22.03 -4.71 -7.80
C THR A 220 20.53 -4.53 -7.52
N ALA A 221 19.79 -3.85 -8.39
CA ALA A 221 18.35 -3.64 -8.22
C ALA A 221 17.59 -4.94 -8.50
N THR A 222 16.57 -5.23 -7.70
CA THR A 222 15.84 -6.51 -7.74
C THR A 222 14.41 -6.39 -8.23
N THR A 223 13.83 -5.19 -8.21
CA THR A 223 12.41 -4.95 -8.48
C THR A 223 12.13 -4.27 -9.82
N GLY A 224 13.12 -3.54 -10.35
CA GLY A 224 12.92 -2.64 -11.48
C GLY A 224 12.02 -1.43 -11.16
N ASP A 225 11.74 -1.18 -9.88
CA ASP A 225 10.97 -0.04 -9.41
C ASP A 225 11.85 1.20 -9.32
N THR A 226 11.32 2.33 -9.80
CA THR A 226 12.00 3.63 -9.80
C THR A 226 12.47 4.04 -8.40
N LEU A 227 11.69 3.71 -7.35
CA LEU A 227 12.08 4.02 -5.98
C LEU A 227 13.38 3.29 -5.57
N GLU A 228 13.53 2.02 -5.96
CA GLU A 228 14.74 1.24 -5.67
C GLU A 228 15.95 1.81 -6.41
N TYR A 229 15.77 2.22 -7.68
CA TYR A 229 16.84 2.86 -8.44
C TYR A 229 17.31 4.17 -7.80
N PHE A 230 16.40 5.04 -7.35
CA PHE A 230 16.78 6.29 -6.68
C PHE A 230 17.46 6.08 -5.32
N LEU A 231 17.09 5.04 -4.58
CA LEU A 231 17.80 4.63 -3.36
C LEU A 231 19.22 4.18 -3.68
N ILE A 232 19.40 3.32 -4.68
CA ILE A 232 20.75 2.87 -5.09
C ILE A 232 21.57 4.05 -5.62
N TYR A 233 20.98 4.92 -6.43
CA TYR A 233 21.60 6.16 -6.92
C TYR A 233 22.08 7.01 -5.75
N GLY A 234 21.21 7.37 -4.81
CA GLY A 234 21.54 8.23 -3.68
C GLY A 234 22.69 7.67 -2.85
N LEU A 235 22.61 6.39 -2.48
CA LEU A 235 23.68 5.70 -1.75
C LEU A 235 25.00 5.66 -2.52
N THR A 236 24.95 5.55 -3.85
CA THR A 236 26.14 5.50 -4.70
C THR A 236 26.72 6.89 -4.94
N ALA A 237 25.89 7.91 -5.07
CA ALA A 237 26.24 9.30 -5.35
C ALA A 237 26.71 10.06 -4.09
N LEU A 238 26.46 9.55 -2.89
CA LEU A 238 27.03 10.12 -1.66
C LEU A 238 28.54 9.89 -1.53
N LYS A 239 29.24 10.87 -0.93
CA LYS A 239 30.60 10.70 -0.37
C LYS A 239 30.56 9.81 0.88
N SER A 240 31.71 9.24 1.25
CA SER A 240 31.85 8.59 2.57
C SER A 240 31.54 9.61 3.67
N GLY A 241 30.73 9.25 4.66
CA GLY A 241 30.27 10.18 5.69
C GLY A 241 29.13 11.11 5.29
N GLY A 242 28.78 11.19 4.01
CA GLY A 242 27.70 12.04 3.50
C GLY A 242 26.31 11.57 3.94
N ILE A 243 25.34 12.48 3.89
CA ILE A 243 23.98 12.30 4.41
C ILE A 243 22.95 12.34 3.29
N LEU A 244 22.06 11.36 3.28
CA LEU A 244 20.89 11.30 2.41
C LEU A 244 19.64 11.47 3.28
N SER A 245 18.73 12.37 2.90
CA SER A 245 17.39 12.48 3.48
C SER A 245 16.33 12.36 2.38
N TYR A 246 15.60 11.25 2.40
CA TYR A 246 14.61 10.92 1.37
C TYR A 246 13.20 10.88 1.96
N ILE A 247 12.25 11.42 1.21
CA ILE A 247 10.81 11.26 1.47
C ILE A 247 10.30 10.05 0.69
N LEU A 248 9.83 9.02 1.39
CA LEU A 248 9.42 7.75 0.80
C LEU A 248 7.98 7.40 1.20
N PRO A 249 7.27 6.55 0.42
CA PRO A 249 6.03 5.96 0.89
C PRO A 249 6.32 5.05 2.08
N GLU A 250 5.49 5.08 3.13
CA GLU A 250 5.66 4.26 4.35
C GLU A 250 5.77 2.76 4.03
N SER A 251 5.10 2.32 2.94
CA SER A 251 5.19 0.96 2.42
C SER A 251 6.61 0.47 2.11
N PHE A 252 7.58 1.39 1.92
CA PHE A 252 8.99 1.04 1.82
C PHE A 252 9.46 0.21 3.02
N LEU A 253 8.97 0.48 4.23
CA LEU A 253 9.41 -0.19 5.47
C LEU A 253 9.07 -1.68 5.50
N TYR A 254 7.99 -2.12 4.84
CA TYR A 254 7.45 -3.47 5.05
C TYR A 254 7.15 -4.25 3.76
N VAL A 255 7.03 -3.62 2.60
CA VAL A 255 6.69 -4.36 1.36
C VAL A 255 7.87 -5.25 0.95
N LYS A 256 7.60 -6.54 0.75
CA LYS A 256 8.59 -7.59 0.42
C LYS A 256 9.48 -7.24 -0.78
N LYS A 257 8.94 -6.54 -1.79
CA LYS A 257 9.72 -6.14 -2.98
C LYS A 257 10.98 -5.33 -2.61
N PHE A 258 10.93 -4.51 -1.56
CA PHE A 258 12.06 -3.67 -1.14
C PHE A 258 12.97 -4.32 -0.08
N ALA A 259 12.79 -5.62 0.22
CA ALA A 259 13.58 -6.30 1.25
C ALA A 259 15.09 -6.27 0.97
N CYS A 260 15.51 -6.46 -0.29
CA CYS A 260 16.93 -6.48 -0.65
C CYS A 260 17.61 -5.12 -0.43
N ILE A 261 16.97 -4.03 -0.86
CA ILE A 261 17.53 -2.68 -0.67
C ILE A 261 17.49 -2.24 0.80
N ARG A 262 16.46 -2.62 1.57
CA ARG A 262 16.43 -2.40 3.03
C ARG A 262 17.57 -3.12 3.73
N LYS A 263 17.81 -4.40 3.42
CA LYS A 263 18.95 -5.16 3.94
C LYS A 263 20.27 -4.45 3.62
N ARG A 264 20.48 -4.04 2.37
CA ARG A 264 21.69 -3.31 1.96
C ARG A 264 21.88 -2.00 2.74
N ILE A 265 20.80 -1.24 2.96
CA ILE A 265 20.84 -0.02 3.78
C ILE A 265 21.26 -0.37 5.21
N ALA A 266 20.61 -1.33 5.85
CA ALA A 266 20.90 -1.72 7.22
C ALA A 266 22.32 -2.30 7.41
N GLU A 267 22.88 -2.98 6.41
CA GLU A 267 24.24 -3.57 6.48
C GLU A 267 25.36 -2.57 6.17
N ARG A 268 25.13 -1.64 5.24
CA ARG A 268 26.21 -0.84 4.63
C ARG A 268 26.15 0.65 4.94
N THR A 269 25.15 1.07 5.69
CA THR A 269 24.95 2.49 6.05
C THR A 269 24.46 2.63 7.48
N THR A 270 24.61 3.83 8.04
CA THR A 270 24.11 4.18 9.37
C THR A 270 22.80 4.93 9.18
N ILE A 271 21.68 4.33 9.56
CA ILE A 271 20.36 4.98 9.53
C ILE A 271 20.33 5.94 10.72
N ILE A 272 20.22 7.23 10.46
CA ILE A 272 20.15 8.23 11.54
C ILE A 272 18.74 8.21 12.13
N LYS A 273 17.73 8.40 11.28
CA LYS A 273 16.34 8.47 11.72
C LYS A 273 15.36 7.97 10.66
N ILE A 274 14.22 7.47 11.14
CA ILE A 274 13.03 7.17 10.32
C ILE A 274 11.84 7.86 10.98
N LYS A 275 11.35 8.93 10.36
CA LYS A 275 10.26 9.75 10.87
C LYS A 275 8.97 9.46 10.10
N PRO A 276 7.93 8.85 10.70
CA PRO A 276 6.60 8.79 10.10
C PRO A 276 6.02 10.20 9.98
N LEU A 277 5.55 10.55 8.80
CA LEU A 277 4.95 11.87 8.53
C LEU A 277 3.43 11.76 8.29
N GLY A 278 2.88 10.54 8.26
CA GLY A 278 1.46 10.31 8.02
C GLY A 278 1.06 10.69 6.59
N ARG A 279 -0.14 11.23 6.41
CA ARG A 279 -0.65 11.66 5.10
C ARG A 279 -0.44 13.16 4.93
N VAL A 280 0.69 13.54 4.33
CA VAL A 280 1.05 14.95 4.09
C VAL A 280 0.65 15.46 2.71
N PHE A 281 0.44 14.55 1.74
CA PHE A 281 0.07 14.92 0.38
C PHE A 281 -1.45 14.78 0.21
N SER A 282 -2.14 15.90 0.01
CA SER A 282 -3.61 15.99 -0.04
C SER A 282 -4.29 15.02 -1.04
N LYS A 283 -3.57 14.60 -2.08
CA LYS A 283 -4.07 13.72 -3.15
C LYS A 283 -3.44 12.31 -3.15
N VAL A 284 -2.67 11.96 -2.12
CA VAL A 284 -2.09 10.62 -1.96
C VAL A 284 -2.64 9.96 -0.70
N PHE A 285 -3.33 8.83 -0.86
CA PHE A 285 -3.88 8.07 0.27
C PHE A 285 -2.83 7.29 1.09
N SER A 286 -1.59 7.25 0.63
CA SER A 286 -0.50 6.52 1.28
C SER A 286 0.18 7.40 2.32
N ALA A 287 0.43 6.84 3.50
CA ALA A 287 1.30 7.48 4.47
C ALA A 287 2.74 7.52 3.95
N VAL A 288 3.52 8.47 4.46
CA VAL A 288 4.89 8.73 4.06
C VAL A 288 5.82 8.76 5.26
N ILE A 289 7.10 8.55 4.98
CA ILE A 289 8.20 8.64 5.93
C ILE A 289 9.27 9.57 5.38
N ARG A 290 10.03 10.17 6.27
CA ARG A 290 11.39 10.64 6.00
C ARG A 290 12.36 9.60 6.52
N ILE A 291 13.34 9.22 5.72
CA ILE A 291 14.47 8.38 6.14
C ILE A 291 15.78 9.12 5.92
N ASP A 292 16.60 9.14 6.95
CA ASP A 292 17.90 9.79 6.93
C ASP A 292 19.00 8.74 7.11
N ILE A 293 19.99 8.77 6.21
CA ILE A 293 21.03 7.75 6.11
C ILE A 293 22.38 8.45 5.97
N LYS A 294 23.33 8.06 6.82
CA LYS A 294 24.75 8.42 6.69
C LYS A 294 25.50 7.28 6.00
N LYS A 295 26.32 7.61 5.00
CA LYS A 295 27.14 6.64 4.25
C LYS A 295 28.39 6.26 5.04
N THR A 296 28.18 5.54 6.13
CA THR A 296 29.19 4.93 7.00
C THR A 296 28.68 3.58 7.47
N LEU A 297 29.56 2.61 7.72
CA LEU A 297 29.13 1.35 8.33
C LEU A 297 28.56 1.62 9.72
N PRO A 298 27.44 0.97 10.10
CA PRO A 298 26.87 1.13 11.42
C PRO A 298 27.74 0.42 12.46
N GLU A 299 27.87 1.03 13.64
CA GLU A 299 28.36 0.31 14.82
C GLU A 299 27.35 -0.75 15.27
N ARG A 300 27.80 -1.81 15.94
CA ARG A 300 26.91 -2.89 16.42
C ARG A 300 25.83 -2.37 17.38
N SER A 301 26.18 -1.39 18.19
CA SER A 301 25.29 -0.73 19.17
C SER A 301 24.57 0.49 18.60
N HIS A 302 24.60 0.71 17.29
CA HIS A 302 23.98 1.89 16.68
C HIS A 302 22.46 1.88 16.90
N MET A 303 21.96 2.99 17.44
CA MET A 303 20.54 3.21 17.71
C MET A 303 20.00 4.26 16.75
N ILE A 304 18.95 3.90 16.00
CA ILE A 304 18.21 4.82 15.15
C ILE A 304 17.20 5.59 15.98
N GLU A 305 16.87 6.81 15.56
CA GLU A 305 15.72 7.55 16.08
C GLU A 305 14.48 7.26 15.22
N ALA A 306 13.41 6.72 15.81
CA ALA A 306 12.15 6.52 15.10
C ALA A 306 10.95 6.57 16.04
N CYS A 307 9.85 7.23 15.64
CA CYS A 307 8.62 7.34 16.44
C CYS A 307 8.83 7.85 17.89
N GLY A 308 9.81 8.74 18.13
CA GLY A 308 10.13 9.24 19.48
C GLY A 308 10.83 8.22 20.39
N GLN A 309 11.33 7.11 19.84
CA GLN A 309 12.10 6.09 20.55
C GLN A 309 13.43 5.80 19.84
N LYS A 310 14.35 5.18 20.58
CA LYS A 310 15.61 4.65 20.04
C LYS A 310 15.45 3.16 19.74
N ILE A 311 15.86 2.72 18.55
CA ILE A 311 15.74 1.32 18.11
C ILE A 311 17.12 0.85 17.62
N SER A 312 17.57 -0.33 18.04
CA SER A 312 18.81 -0.90 17.52
C SER A 312 18.68 -1.20 16.02
N GLN A 313 19.60 -0.68 15.21
CA GLN A 313 19.61 -0.93 13.77
C GLN A 313 19.84 -2.42 13.45
N ALA A 314 20.61 -3.12 14.30
CA ALA A 314 20.95 -4.54 14.09
C ALA A 314 19.70 -5.43 13.99
N ILE A 315 18.63 -5.06 14.68
CA ILE A 315 17.37 -5.81 14.70
C ILE A 315 16.72 -5.89 13.30
N PHE A 316 16.98 -4.93 12.42
CA PHE A 316 16.46 -4.98 11.04
C PHE A 316 17.08 -6.11 10.21
N LEU A 317 18.28 -6.57 10.58
CA LEU A 317 18.96 -7.69 9.92
C LEU A 317 18.47 -9.05 10.43
N GLU A 318 17.99 -9.10 11.67
CA GLU A 318 17.42 -10.29 12.31
C GLU A 318 15.98 -10.58 11.82
N ASP A 319 15.27 -9.57 11.33
CA ASP A 319 13.90 -9.74 10.83
C ASP A 319 13.87 -10.61 9.56
N ILE A 320 13.07 -11.67 9.59
CA ILE A 320 13.03 -12.67 8.50
C ILE A 320 12.53 -12.08 7.16
N ASP A 321 11.68 -11.06 7.22
CA ASP A 321 11.17 -10.35 6.05
C ASP A 321 11.96 -9.05 5.78
N GLN A 322 13.04 -8.83 6.55
CA GLN A 322 13.94 -7.67 6.51
C GLN A 322 13.14 -6.36 6.57
N THR A 323 12.10 -6.31 7.40
CA THR A 323 11.24 -5.13 7.57
C THR A 323 11.87 -4.13 8.53
N PHE A 324 11.71 -2.84 8.23
CA PHE A 324 12.08 -1.76 9.14
C PHE A 324 10.91 -1.48 10.08
N ASN A 325 10.68 -2.39 11.03
CA ASN A 325 9.60 -2.23 12.00
C ASN A 325 9.99 -1.23 13.09
N ILE A 326 9.55 0.01 12.90
CA ILE A 326 9.86 1.16 13.76
C ILE A 326 8.85 1.41 14.89
N THR A 327 7.83 0.57 15.04
CA THR A 327 6.72 0.78 15.99
C THR A 327 6.61 -0.25 17.10
N ILE A 328 7.39 -1.30 17.00
CA ILE A 328 7.56 -2.27 18.08
C ILE A 328 8.63 -1.70 19.02
N THR A 329 8.23 -1.45 20.27
CA THR A 329 9.13 -0.97 21.34
C THR A 329 10.08 -2.09 21.76
N GLU A 330 11.14 -1.77 22.50
CA GLU A 330 12.03 -2.82 23.02
C GLU A 330 11.28 -3.79 23.94
N ASN A 331 10.41 -3.27 24.80
CA ASN A 331 9.54 -4.10 25.66
C ASN A 331 8.59 -4.99 24.83
N ASP A 332 8.01 -4.47 23.74
CA ASP A 332 7.19 -5.28 22.83
C ASP A 332 8.04 -6.40 22.18
N ARG A 333 9.29 -6.10 21.78
CA ARG A 333 10.21 -7.08 21.18
C ARG A 333 10.58 -8.17 22.18
N GLU A 334 10.94 -7.81 23.40
CA GLU A 334 11.22 -8.78 24.47
C GLU A 334 10.03 -9.70 24.71
N THR A 335 8.84 -9.11 24.81
CA THR A 335 7.58 -9.84 25.01
C THR A 335 7.33 -10.82 23.87
N ILE A 336 7.41 -10.35 22.62
CA ILE A 336 7.23 -11.19 21.43
C ILE A 336 8.32 -12.26 21.34
N SER A 337 9.58 -11.93 21.64
CA SER A 337 10.70 -12.87 21.64
C SER A 337 10.49 -14.00 22.66
N LYS A 338 10.08 -13.67 23.89
CA LYS A 338 9.72 -14.65 24.93
C LYS A 338 8.64 -15.63 24.45
N ILE A 339 7.67 -15.16 23.67
CA ILE A 339 6.61 -16.01 23.10
C ILE A 339 7.16 -16.96 22.04
N TYR A 340 7.91 -16.44 21.06
CA TYR A 340 8.42 -17.23 19.94
C TYR A 340 9.58 -18.16 20.34
N ASN A 341 10.33 -17.85 21.40
CA ASN A 341 11.41 -18.72 21.89
C ASN A 341 10.89 -19.97 22.62
N ARG A 342 9.61 -19.99 23.01
CA ARG A 342 8.99 -21.20 23.56
C ARG A 342 8.66 -22.18 22.44
N PRO A 343 8.68 -23.51 22.71
CA PRO A 343 8.31 -24.51 21.72
C PRO A 343 6.91 -24.28 21.17
N HIS A 344 6.82 -23.93 19.88
CA HIS A 344 5.57 -23.61 19.21
C HIS A 344 5.46 -24.33 17.86
N ILE A 345 4.22 -24.45 17.40
CA ILE A 345 3.81 -24.83 16.05
C ILE A 345 3.09 -23.63 15.42
N THR A 346 2.92 -23.65 14.10
CA THR A 346 2.19 -22.59 13.40
C THR A 346 1.20 -23.20 12.41
N LEU A 347 0.29 -22.37 11.88
CA LEU A 347 -0.64 -22.79 10.83
C LEU A 347 0.07 -23.20 9.52
N LYS A 348 1.35 -22.87 9.34
CA LYS A 348 2.12 -23.30 8.17
C LYS A 348 2.18 -24.82 8.15
N ASN A 349 1.72 -25.42 7.06
CA ASN A 349 1.59 -26.87 6.86
C ASN A 349 0.63 -27.58 7.85
N ASN A 350 -0.08 -26.84 8.71
CA ASN A 350 -1.04 -27.37 9.68
C ASN A 350 -2.42 -26.71 9.50
N ALA A 351 -2.77 -26.34 8.27
CA ALA A 351 -4.03 -25.72 7.93
C ALA A 351 -4.35 -25.82 6.44
N GLU A 352 -5.63 -25.89 6.13
CA GLU A 352 -6.18 -25.76 4.78
C GLU A 352 -6.79 -24.37 4.61
N TRP A 353 -6.67 -23.83 3.40
CA TRP A 353 -7.04 -22.45 3.10
C TRP A 353 -7.86 -22.37 1.81
N SER A 354 -8.87 -21.51 1.82
CA SER A 354 -9.53 -21.09 0.58
C SER A 354 -9.73 -19.58 0.56
N MET A 355 -9.54 -18.99 -0.61
CA MET A 355 -9.95 -17.62 -0.84
C MET A 355 -11.45 -17.61 -1.14
N GLY A 356 -12.20 -16.65 -0.58
CA GLY A 356 -13.60 -16.49 -0.96
C GLY A 356 -13.75 -16.22 -2.46
N ILE A 357 -14.92 -16.53 -3.01
CA ILE A 357 -15.25 -16.37 -4.43
C ILE A 357 -15.00 -14.94 -4.89
N VAL A 358 -14.28 -14.77 -6.00
CA VAL A 358 -14.09 -13.48 -6.66
C VAL A 358 -15.14 -13.39 -7.76
N THR A 359 -16.21 -12.65 -7.51
CA THR A 359 -17.31 -12.49 -8.47
C THR A 359 -16.93 -11.61 -9.67
N GLY A 360 -15.95 -10.72 -9.51
CA GLY A 360 -15.63 -9.65 -10.48
C GLY A 360 -16.59 -8.45 -10.43
N ASP A 361 -17.86 -8.67 -10.09
CA ASP A 361 -18.87 -7.63 -9.87
C ASP A 361 -19.90 -8.05 -8.81
N ASN A 362 -19.66 -7.68 -7.55
CA ASN A 362 -20.56 -8.03 -6.46
C ASN A 362 -21.98 -7.45 -6.63
N LYS A 363 -22.18 -6.33 -7.32
CA LYS A 363 -23.52 -5.76 -7.48
C LYS A 363 -24.37 -6.59 -8.43
N ARG A 364 -23.72 -7.15 -9.44
CA ARG A 364 -24.38 -8.02 -10.43
C ARG A 364 -24.64 -9.41 -9.87
N PHE A 365 -23.75 -9.94 -9.05
CA PHE A 365 -23.73 -11.36 -8.70
C PHE A 365 -24.13 -11.70 -7.26
N VAL A 366 -24.37 -10.70 -6.41
CA VAL A 366 -24.78 -10.90 -5.02
C VAL A 366 -26.05 -10.13 -4.74
N SER A 367 -27.09 -10.84 -4.31
CA SER A 367 -28.41 -10.31 -3.97
C SER A 367 -28.63 -10.32 -2.45
N ASN A 368 -29.53 -9.46 -1.96
CA ASN A 368 -30.05 -9.53 -0.60
C ASN A 368 -31.36 -10.34 -0.52
N GLU A 369 -31.92 -10.71 -1.66
CA GLU A 369 -33.19 -11.44 -1.80
C GLU A 369 -32.96 -12.78 -2.49
N ILE A 370 -33.74 -13.80 -2.07
CA ILE A 370 -33.74 -15.13 -2.68
C ILE A 370 -34.54 -15.09 -3.98
N SER A 371 -34.02 -15.74 -5.02
CA SER A 371 -34.74 -16.01 -6.27
C SER A 371 -34.22 -17.28 -6.93
N GLU A 372 -34.86 -17.73 -8.02
CA GLU A 372 -34.39 -18.86 -8.83
C GLU A 372 -32.94 -18.69 -9.31
N LYS A 373 -32.51 -17.45 -9.51
CA LYS A 373 -31.14 -17.12 -9.92
C LYS A 373 -30.18 -16.95 -8.73
N TYR A 374 -30.68 -16.54 -7.57
CA TYR A 374 -29.89 -16.24 -6.38
C TYR A 374 -30.43 -17.00 -5.18
N HIS A 375 -29.97 -18.23 -5.00
CA HIS A 375 -30.45 -19.15 -3.96
C HIS A 375 -29.33 -19.75 -3.11
N VAL A 376 -28.07 -19.59 -3.50
CA VAL A 376 -26.92 -20.06 -2.71
C VAL A 376 -26.53 -19.02 -1.67
N GLU A 377 -26.66 -19.35 -0.39
CA GLU A 377 -26.28 -18.44 0.70
C GLU A 377 -24.78 -18.12 0.68
N VAL A 378 -24.46 -16.83 0.81
CA VAL A 378 -23.09 -16.31 0.81
C VAL A 378 -22.88 -15.23 1.86
N ILE A 379 -21.71 -15.25 2.49
CA ILE A 379 -21.26 -14.17 3.37
C ILE A 379 -20.20 -13.26 2.76
N THR A 380 -20.11 -12.05 3.32
CA THR A 380 -19.06 -11.07 3.04
C THR A 380 -18.26 -10.76 4.30
N GLY A 381 -17.11 -10.09 4.15
CA GLY A 381 -16.32 -9.63 5.30
C GLY A 381 -17.07 -8.65 6.23
N LYS A 382 -18.24 -8.13 5.84
CA LYS A 382 -19.11 -7.32 6.72
C LYS A 382 -19.89 -8.18 7.72
N ASN A 383 -20.22 -9.41 7.35
CA ASN A 383 -20.98 -10.35 8.16
C ASN A 383 -20.14 -10.95 9.30
N ILE A 384 -18.81 -11.00 9.13
CA ILE A 384 -17.92 -11.58 10.12
C ILE A 384 -17.80 -10.65 11.34
N ARG A 385 -18.19 -11.18 12.51
CA ARG A 385 -17.82 -10.66 13.83
C ARG A 385 -16.97 -11.71 14.52
N GLN A 386 -16.32 -11.33 15.61
CA GLN A 386 -15.56 -12.29 16.40
C GLN A 386 -16.53 -13.39 16.88
N PHE A 387 -16.16 -14.64 16.67
CA PHE A 387 -16.92 -15.88 16.96
C PHE A 387 -18.10 -16.15 16.03
N ASN A 388 -18.95 -15.15 15.76
CA ASN A 388 -20.24 -15.36 15.06
C ASN A 388 -20.38 -14.62 13.73
N LEU A 389 -21.22 -15.16 12.85
CA LEU A 389 -21.71 -14.50 11.65
C LEU A 389 -22.95 -13.66 12.00
N THR A 390 -23.02 -12.44 11.45
CA THR A 390 -24.09 -11.47 11.77
C THR A 390 -24.58 -10.74 10.52
N GLY A 391 -25.72 -10.08 10.66
CA GLY A 391 -26.32 -9.23 9.62
C GLY A 391 -27.11 -10.01 8.58
N ASN A 392 -27.65 -9.28 7.60
CA ASN A 392 -28.57 -9.84 6.63
C ASN A 392 -27.88 -10.89 5.73
N LYS A 393 -28.60 -11.98 5.46
CA LYS A 393 -28.22 -13.01 4.50
C LYS A 393 -28.11 -12.43 3.10
N LYS A 394 -27.28 -13.06 2.29
CA LYS A 394 -27.09 -12.73 0.88
C LYS A 394 -27.02 -13.99 0.07
N TYR A 395 -27.31 -13.85 -1.22
CA TYR A 395 -27.46 -14.98 -2.11
C TYR A 395 -26.71 -14.76 -3.42
N MET A 396 -26.20 -15.85 -4.00
CA MET A 396 -25.58 -15.89 -5.32
C MET A 396 -26.12 -17.05 -6.14
N SER A 397 -25.73 -17.11 -7.41
CA SER A 397 -26.01 -18.26 -8.29
C SER A 397 -25.09 -19.44 -7.95
N ASP A 398 -25.58 -20.65 -8.14
CA ASP A 398 -24.83 -21.91 -8.15
C ASP A 398 -24.04 -22.14 -9.45
N ASP A 399 -24.27 -21.35 -10.50
CA ASP A 399 -23.42 -21.34 -11.69
C ASP A 399 -22.11 -20.57 -11.41
N PHE A 400 -21.17 -21.28 -10.81
CA PHE A 400 -19.85 -20.77 -10.47
C PHE A 400 -19.00 -20.36 -11.69
N SER A 401 -19.37 -20.77 -12.91
CA SER A 401 -18.65 -20.39 -14.13
C SER A 401 -18.79 -18.90 -14.46
N LEU A 402 -19.82 -18.23 -13.90
CA LEU A 402 -20.08 -16.80 -14.06
C LEU A 402 -19.06 -15.92 -13.32
N PHE A 403 -18.33 -16.47 -12.36
CA PHE A 403 -17.47 -15.70 -11.46
C PHE A 403 -16.03 -15.62 -11.97
N GLN A 404 -15.38 -14.48 -11.72
CA GLN A 404 -14.00 -14.22 -12.14
C GLN A 404 -13.00 -15.26 -11.61
N GLN A 405 -13.15 -15.70 -10.36
CA GLN A 405 -12.30 -16.74 -9.79
C GLN A 405 -13.03 -17.50 -8.67
N VAL A 406 -12.99 -18.82 -8.77
CA VAL A 406 -13.51 -19.75 -7.76
C VAL A 406 -12.39 -20.71 -7.38
N ALA A 407 -12.22 -20.98 -6.09
CA ALA A 407 -11.22 -21.95 -5.66
C ALA A 407 -11.66 -23.36 -6.08
N LYS A 408 -10.73 -24.16 -6.63
CA LYS A 408 -11.01 -25.52 -7.12
C LYS A 408 -11.17 -26.56 -5.99
N ASN A 409 -11.24 -26.12 -4.74
CA ASN A 409 -11.25 -27.01 -3.58
C ASN A 409 -12.66 -27.11 -2.99
N ASN A 410 -12.96 -28.27 -2.40
CA ASN A 410 -14.26 -28.52 -1.75
C ASN A 410 -14.35 -27.88 -0.35
N LEU A 411 -13.51 -26.88 -0.06
CA LEU A 411 -13.44 -26.27 1.28
C LEU A 411 -14.64 -25.36 1.56
N PHE A 412 -15.34 -24.90 0.52
CA PHE A 412 -16.57 -24.13 0.70
C PHE A 412 -17.67 -24.97 1.35
N SER A 413 -17.83 -26.23 0.95
CA SER A 413 -18.83 -27.14 1.49
C SER A 413 -18.36 -27.90 2.74
N ALA A 414 -17.18 -27.58 3.28
CA ALA A 414 -16.73 -28.19 4.53
C ALA A 414 -17.71 -27.82 5.65
N LYS A 415 -18.19 -28.85 6.36
CA LYS A 415 -19.16 -28.73 7.47
C LYS A 415 -18.62 -28.00 8.69
N GLU A 416 -17.31 -27.87 8.83
CA GLU A 416 -16.70 -27.19 9.97
C GLU A 416 -15.51 -26.38 9.48
N LYS A 417 -15.65 -25.05 9.50
CA LYS A 417 -14.62 -24.13 9.01
C LYS A 417 -14.67 -22.78 9.71
N LEU A 418 -13.60 -22.00 9.54
CA LEU A 418 -13.53 -20.61 10.01
C LEU A 418 -13.55 -19.64 8.83
N PHE A 419 -14.34 -18.58 8.97
CA PHE A 419 -14.25 -17.42 8.11
C PHE A 419 -13.40 -16.33 8.76
N TYR A 420 -12.60 -15.62 7.97
CA TYR A 420 -11.89 -14.43 8.45
C TYR A 420 -11.98 -13.25 7.50
N LYS A 421 -12.00 -12.06 8.10
CA LYS A 421 -12.14 -10.79 7.37
C LYS A 421 -10.83 -10.44 6.65
N PHE A 422 -10.87 -10.38 5.32
CA PHE A 422 -9.67 -10.12 4.53
C PHE A 422 -9.15 -8.68 4.65
N VAL A 423 -10.06 -7.70 4.71
CA VAL A 423 -9.70 -6.28 4.87
C VAL A 423 -9.97 -5.87 6.31
N SER A 424 -8.92 -5.93 7.12
CA SER A 424 -8.94 -5.63 8.54
C SER A 424 -7.49 -5.42 9.02
N ASP A 425 -7.29 -4.47 9.92
CA ASP A 425 -6.04 -4.25 10.64
C ASP A 425 -5.93 -5.14 11.90
N ARG A 426 -6.96 -5.93 12.19
CA ARG A 426 -7.05 -6.90 13.29
C ARG A 426 -7.66 -8.21 12.82
N LEU A 427 -7.33 -9.29 13.52
CA LEU A 427 -7.86 -10.63 13.29
C LEU A 427 -9.29 -10.71 13.80
N VAL A 428 -10.19 -11.12 12.90
CA VAL A 428 -11.60 -11.33 13.21
C VAL A 428 -12.03 -12.60 12.47
N PHE A 429 -12.31 -13.64 13.25
CA PHE A 429 -12.70 -14.96 12.80
C PHE A 429 -14.09 -15.31 13.31
N ALA A 430 -14.89 -15.96 12.48
CA ALA A 430 -16.19 -16.52 12.83
C ALA A 430 -16.23 -18.02 12.51
N TYR A 431 -17.00 -18.75 13.29
CA TYR A 431 -17.22 -20.18 13.12
C TYR A 431 -18.35 -20.43 12.12
N ASP A 432 -18.22 -21.48 11.32
CA ASP A 432 -19.26 -21.96 10.42
C ASP A 432 -19.39 -23.48 10.55
N ALA A 433 -20.62 -23.90 10.84
CA ALA A 433 -21.03 -25.31 10.89
C ALA A 433 -21.97 -25.71 9.73
N ASP A 434 -22.39 -24.73 8.93
CA ASP A 434 -23.51 -24.87 7.99
C ASP A 434 -23.03 -25.03 6.53
N GLY A 435 -21.73 -24.95 6.27
CA GLY A 435 -21.19 -25.11 4.93
C GLY A 435 -21.45 -23.91 4.02
N ILE A 436 -21.63 -22.71 4.60
CA ILE A 436 -21.98 -21.49 3.86
C ILE A 436 -20.85 -21.08 2.90
N TYR A 437 -21.18 -20.43 1.77
CA TYR A 437 -20.19 -19.87 0.84
C TYR A 437 -19.71 -18.48 1.26
N SER A 438 -18.57 -18.03 0.74
CA SER A 438 -18.06 -16.68 0.98
C SER A 438 -17.51 -16.03 -0.28
N ILE A 439 -17.54 -14.69 -0.34
CA ILE A 439 -16.79 -13.92 -1.35
C ILE A 439 -15.42 -13.50 -0.83
N ASN A 440 -14.52 -13.05 -1.70
CA ASN A 440 -13.11 -12.71 -1.42
C ASN A 440 -12.82 -11.66 -0.32
N SER A 441 -13.86 -11.05 0.25
CA SER A 441 -13.74 -10.22 1.48
C SER A 441 -13.78 -11.05 2.78
N ALA A 442 -14.16 -12.32 2.68
CA ALA A 442 -14.28 -13.33 3.73
C ALA A 442 -13.58 -14.62 3.25
N ASN A 443 -12.39 -14.88 3.78
CA ASN A 443 -11.60 -16.06 3.39
C ASN A 443 -11.79 -17.20 4.40
N ILE A 444 -11.39 -18.40 4.00
CA ILE A 444 -11.63 -19.64 4.75
C ILE A 444 -10.31 -20.18 5.32
N LEU A 445 -10.38 -20.65 6.57
CA LEU A 445 -9.35 -21.40 7.28
C LEU A 445 -9.97 -22.67 7.89
N ILE A 446 -9.35 -23.82 7.64
CA ILE A 446 -9.60 -25.06 8.40
C ILE A 446 -8.29 -25.46 9.08
N PRO A 447 -8.12 -25.24 10.39
CA PRO A 447 -6.90 -25.56 11.08
C PRO A 447 -6.77 -27.08 11.31
N LYS A 448 -5.53 -27.57 11.25
CA LYS A 448 -5.14 -28.97 11.48
C LYS A 448 -4.00 -29.06 12.52
N LEU A 449 -4.06 -28.18 13.52
CA LEU A 449 -3.06 -28.11 14.58
C LEU A 449 -3.26 -29.25 15.59
N LYS A 450 -2.23 -30.07 15.80
CA LYS A 450 -2.27 -31.16 16.78
C LYS A 450 -2.49 -30.59 18.20
N GLY A 451 -3.48 -31.14 18.92
CA GLY A 451 -3.79 -30.74 20.29
C GLY A 451 -4.76 -29.55 20.41
N TYR A 452 -5.28 -29.05 19.30
CA TYR A 452 -6.24 -27.94 19.26
C TYR A 452 -7.53 -28.35 18.55
N THR A 453 -8.66 -27.83 19.03
CA THR A 453 -9.93 -27.84 18.31
C THR A 453 -10.04 -26.61 17.41
N ILE A 454 -10.89 -26.65 16.39
CA ILE A 454 -11.11 -25.47 15.51
C ILE A 454 -11.61 -24.24 16.29
N LYS A 455 -12.47 -24.44 17.30
CA LYS A 455 -12.99 -23.36 18.15
C LYS A 455 -11.89 -22.78 19.04
N SER A 456 -11.03 -23.63 19.63
CA SER A 456 -9.88 -23.13 20.41
C SER A 456 -8.91 -22.32 19.53
N VAL A 457 -8.65 -22.76 18.29
CA VAL A 457 -7.85 -21.99 17.33
C VAL A 457 -8.50 -20.66 17.00
N MET A 458 -9.81 -20.64 16.74
CA MET A 458 -10.55 -19.41 16.49
C MET A 458 -10.44 -18.43 17.66
N SER A 459 -10.60 -18.92 18.90
CA SER A 459 -10.52 -18.11 20.11
C SER A 459 -9.14 -17.53 20.33
N ILE A 460 -8.10 -18.33 20.11
CA ILE A 460 -6.71 -17.86 20.13
C ILE A 460 -6.50 -16.77 19.07
N LEU A 461 -6.94 -16.97 17.83
CA LEU A 461 -6.77 -15.98 16.75
C LEU A 461 -7.59 -14.70 16.96
N ASN A 462 -8.75 -14.79 17.61
CA ASN A 462 -9.59 -13.64 17.95
C ASN A 462 -9.10 -12.86 19.17
N SER A 463 -8.18 -13.43 19.96
CA SER A 463 -7.75 -12.85 21.22
C SER A 463 -7.02 -11.53 21.07
N ASP A 464 -7.12 -10.68 22.09
CA ASP A 464 -6.35 -9.44 22.16
C ASP A 464 -4.84 -9.72 22.21
N PHE A 465 -4.45 -10.82 22.87
CA PHE A 465 -3.07 -11.27 22.94
C PHE A 465 -2.45 -11.58 21.55
N ILE A 466 -3.13 -12.39 20.72
CA ILE A 466 -2.63 -12.69 19.37
C ILE A 466 -2.79 -11.49 18.43
N ASN A 467 -3.85 -10.69 18.60
CA ASN A 467 -4.01 -9.44 17.86
C ASN A 467 -2.86 -8.47 18.12
N PHE A 468 -2.40 -8.34 19.36
CA PHE A 468 -1.22 -7.55 19.71
C PHE A 468 0.00 -8.00 18.90
N ILE A 469 0.31 -9.31 18.88
CA ILE A 469 1.43 -9.86 18.11
C ILE A 469 1.25 -9.57 16.61
N TYR A 470 0.05 -9.85 16.08
CA TYR A 470 -0.26 -9.68 14.67
C TYR A 470 -0.09 -8.23 14.22
N GLN A 471 -0.66 -7.29 14.97
CA GLN A 471 -0.61 -5.86 14.66
C GLN A 471 0.82 -5.32 14.76
N LYS A 472 1.56 -5.72 15.80
CA LYS A 472 2.94 -5.27 16.01
C LYS A 472 3.91 -5.84 14.99
N LYS A 473 3.83 -7.13 14.65
CA LYS A 473 4.76 -7.75 13.69
C LYS A 473 4.45 -7.41 12.23
N PHE A 474 3.18 -7.38 11.82
CA PHE A 474 2.85 -7.40 10.39
C PHE A 474 2.30 -6.08 9.82
N LYS A 475 1.72 -5.19 10.65
CA LYS A 475 1.24 -3.86 10.24
C LYS A 475 0.52 -3.82 8.87
N SER A 476 -0.39 -4.77 8.64
CA SER A 476 -1.07 -4.93 7.37
C SER A 476 -2.54 -4.55 7.48
N LEU A 477 -3.04 -3.74 6.53
CA LEU A 477 -4.48 -3.44 6.36
C LEU A 477 -5.27 -4.62 5.76
N LYS A 478 -4.57 -5.71 5.43
CA LYS A 478 -5.15 -6.96 4.94
C LYS A 478 -4.67 -8.13 5.80
N VAL A 479 -5.57 -9.04 6.13
CA VAL A 479 -5.23 -10.30 6.78
C VAL A 479 -4.76 -11.28 5.72
N LEU A 480 -3.44 -11.46 5.65
CA LEU A 480 -2.79 -12.32 4.67
C LEU A 480 -2.48 -13.70 5.27
N ARG A 481 -2.74 -14.76 4.50
CA ARG A 481 -2.37 -16.14 4.85
C ARG A 481 -0.90 -16.25 5.30
N THR A 482 0.02 -15.60 4.57
CA THR A 482 1.45 -15.62 4.87
C THR A 482 1.81 -15.05 6.24
N ASN A 483 0.96 -14.18 6.80
CA ASN A 483 1.14 -13.62 8.14
C ASN A 483 0.52 -14.53 9.20
N LEU A 484 -0.67 -15.07 8.92
CA LEU A 484 -1.34 -16.03 9.81
C LEU A 484 -0.51 -17.30 10.01
N GLU A 485 0.14 -17.80 8.96
CA GLU A 485 1.04 -18.96 9.00
C GLU A 485 2.29 -18.75 9.87
N LYS A 486 2.57 -17.53 10.30
CA LYS A 486 3.70 -17.18 11.18
C LYS A 486 3.28 -17.03 12.65
N LEU A 487 1.99 -17.04 12.97
CA LEU A 487 1.51 -16.87 14.34
C LEU A 487 1.80 -18.13 15.20
N PRO A 488 2.25 -17.97 16.45
CA PRO A 488 2.67 -19.08 17.29
C PRO A 488 1.48 -19.71 18.02
N PHE A 489 1.50 -21.04 18.10
CA PHE A 489 0.64 -21.86 18.95
C PHE A 489 1.53 -22.80 19.78
N PRO A 490 1.38 -22.90 21.11
CA PRO A 490 2.18 -23.83 21.91
C PRO A 490 2.18 -25.27 21.37
N LYS A 491 3.35 -25.90 21.24
CA LYS A 491 3.49 -27.23 20.58
C LYS A 491 2.80 -28.37 21.34
N ASN A 492 2.71 -28.26 22.66
CA ASN A 492 2.08 -29.23 23.56
C ASN A 492 1.14 -28.48 24.52
N PRO A 493 -0.04 -28.02 24.05
CA PRO A 493 -0.93 -27.23 24.89
C PRO A 493 -1.50 -28.06 26.05
N ASP A 494 -1.75 -27.41 27.18
CA ASP A 494 -2.48 -28.02 28.29
C ASP A 494 -3.90 -28.40 27.83
N LYS A 495 -4.20 -29.70 27.85
CA LYS A 495 -5.47 -30.25 27.36
C LYS A 495 -6.69 -29.71 28.14
N LYS A 496 -6.56 -29.45 29.44
CA LYS A 496 -7.64 -28.88 30.26
C LYS A 496 -7.91 -27.45 29.86
N ILE A 497 -6.87 -26.65 29.63
CA ILE A 497 -7.02 -25.26 29.17
C ILE A 497 -7.68 -25.23 27.79
N ILE A 498 -7.26 -26.07 26.85
CA ILE A 498 -7.87 -26.15 25.52
C ILE A 498 -9.35 -26.54 25.60
N TYR A 499 -9.69 -27.53 26.43
CA TYR A 499 -11.07 -27.93 26.67
C TYR A 499 -11.92 -26.77 27.22
N LEU A 500 -11.43 -26.05 28.24
CA LEU A 500 -12.13 -24.90 28.81
C LEU A 500 -12.31 -23.76 27.80
N ILE A 501 -11.30 -23.51 26.96
CA ILE A 501 -11.45 -22.53 25.87
C ILE A 501 -12.54 -22.99 24.90
N ASP A 502 -12.54 -24.25 24.47
CA ASP A 502 -13.53 -24.79 23.53
C ASP A 502 -14.97 -24.72 24.07
N GLU A 503 -15.17 -25.12 25.32
CA GLU A 503 -16.45 -25.08 26.03
C GLU A 503 -17.00 -23.66 26.09
N LYS A 504 -16.19 -22.71 26.58
CA LYS A 504 -16.55 -21.29 26.63
C LYS A 504 -16.80 -20.67 25.27
N THR A 505 -16.03 -21.09 24.26
CA THR A 505 -16.23 -20.64 22.89
C THR A 505 -17.56 -21.14 22.35
N SER A 506 -17.94 -22.37 22.65
CA SER A 506 -19.23 -22.95 22.27
C SER A 506 -20.39 -22.18 22.90
N ARG A 507 -20.24 -21.75 24.16
CA ARG A 507 -21.23 -20.88 24.82
C ARG A 507 -21.40 -19.54 24.13
N ILE A 508 -20.30 -18.89 23.71
CA ILE A 508 -20.38 -17.65 22.90
C ILE A 508 -21.08 -17.90 21.56
N ILE A 509 -20.79 -19.02 20.89
CA ILE A 509 -21.39 -19.34 19.59
C ILE A 509 -22.90 -19.55 19.72
N ASN A 510 -23.33 -20.16 20.82
CA ASN A 510 -24.74 -20.46 21.09
C ASN A 510 -25.48 -19.32 21.81
N ASP A 511 -24.87 -18.14 21.93
CA ASP A 511 -25.38 -16.99 22.70
C ASP A 511 -25.81 -17.35 24.14
N ASP A 512 -25.09 -18.29 24.77
CA ASP A 512 -25.33 -18.78 26.13
C ASP A 512 -24.48 -18.03 27.16
N GLY A 513 -25.08 -17.02 27.78
CA GLY A 513 -24.51 -16.24 28.87
C GLY A 513 -23.90 -14.91 28.44
N SER A 514 -23.21 -14.25 29.36
CA SER A 514 -22.62 -12.93 29.10
C SER A 514 -21.34 -13.05 28.26
N VAL A 515 -21.45 -12.71 26.97
CA VAL A 515 -20.33 -12.77 26.00
C VAL A 515 -19.10 -11.99 26.48
N SER A 516 -19.28 -10.84 27.12
CA SER A 516 -18.16 -10.02 27.63
C SER A 516 -17.40 -10.73 28.75
N VAL A 517 -18.12 -11.37 29.68
CA VAL A 517 -17.53 -12.12 30.79
C VAL A 517 -16.79 -13.35 30.26
N ILE A 518 -17.44 -14.14 29.41
CA ILE A 518 -16.85 -15.36 28.85
C ILE A 518 -15.59 -15.04 28.03
N ARG A 519 -15.59 -13.93 27.29
CA ARG A 519 -14.40 -13.45 26.58
C ARG A 519 -13.24 -13.17 27.51
N GLN A 520 -13.48 -12.48 28.63
CA GLN A 520 -12.42 -12.17 29.58
C GLN A 520 -11.83 -13.44 30.20
N GLU A 521 -12.67 -14.45 30.46
CA GLU A 521 -12.21 -15.76 30.92
C GLU A 521 -11.36 -16.48 29.86
N ILE A 522 -11.78 -16.45 28.59
CA ILE A 522 -11.00 -16.98 27.46
C ILE A 522 -9.64 -16.27 27.35
N GLU A 523 -9.60 -14.94 27.44
CA GLU A 523 -8.34 -14.18 27.42
C GLU A 523 -7.39 -14.61 28.53
N ASN A 524 -7.90 -14.80 29.76
CA ASN A 524 -7.09 -15.26 30.88
C ASN A 524 -6.56 -16.69 30.66
N LEU A 525 -7.38 -17.59 30.11
CA LEU A 525 -6.95 -18.94 29.75
C LEU A 525 -5.89 -18.93 28.65
N ILE A 526 -6.03 -18.07 27.64
CA ILE A 526 -5.03 -17.91 26.58
C ILE A 526 -3.72 -17.38 27.16
N ARG A 527 -3.75 -16.35 28.02
CA ARG A 527 -2.51 -15.87 28.68
C ARG A 527 -1.82 -16.97 29.48
N LYS A 528 -2.57 -17.81 30.22
CA LYS A 528 -2.03 -18.99 30.91
C LYS A 528 -1.45 -20.02 29.93
N LEU A 529 -2.12 -20.26 28.80
CA LEU A 529 -1.64 -21.15 27.75
C LEU A 529 -0.29 -20.69 27.17
N PHE A 530 -0.10 -19.37 27.06
CA PHE A 530 1.16 -18.74 26.68
C PHE A 530 2.06 -18.40 27.89
N GLY A 531 1.79 -19.01 29.06
CA GLY A 531 2.55 -18.94 30.32
C GLY A 531 2.73 -17.54 30.92
N GLU A 532 1.59 -16.88 31.16
CA GLU A 532 1.40 -15.68 32.00
C GLU A 532 2.27 -14.48 31.64
N ILE A 533 2.41 -14.23 30.34
CA ILE A 533 3.08 -13.03 29.83
C ILE A 533 2.13 -11.85 30.03
N LYS A 534 2.56 -10.88 30.85
CA LYS A 534 1.81 -9.66 31.18
C LYS A 534 1.62 -8.77 29.96
#